data_AF-A0A1F6CBK4-F1
#
_entry.id   AF-A0A1F6CBK4-F1
#
_cell.length_a   1.000
_cell.length_b   1.000
_cell.length_c   1.000
_cell.angle_alpha   90.00
_cell.angle_beta   90.00
_cell.angle_gamma   90.00
#
_symmetry.space_group_name_H-M   'P 1'
#
loop_
_entity.id
_entity.type
_entity.pdbx_description
1 polymer ?
#
loop_
_entity_poly.entity_id
_entity_poly.type
_entity_poly.pdbx_seq_one_letter_code
_entity_poly.pdbx_strand_id
1 'polypeptide(L)'
;MLLLPALTAFGLIRPAIPAFYPLGAVIGGYLFGMSMSWAGGCAAGVWYKAGEGDFSALLAGLGMAVGAAAMEEGPLLPLREALQGPLTTEALRGATLPHLLGLQSGWPLISLVAVLFLIYLFRQPSAAPSWSSWGWKRTVLLMGGLGLFSWLFARRVDAPFGMAVIPGAVDLVEYTAKGEGYRLGWFLFILIGIPLGGYLAARRSGPVSPEISADGGLWKAVAGGLLLGSTSSLAAGCTVGHSLIGVPLLSVGSLVTTVFIILGSWTAGHLERLS
;
A
#
# COMPACT_ATOMS: atom_id res chain seq x y z
N MET A 1 -0.16 15.40 4.58
CA MET A 1 0.94 16.02 5.35
C MET A 1 0.49 17.32 6.02
N LEU A 2 0.20 18.40 5.29
CA LEU A 2 -0.10 19.72 5.90
C LEU A 2 -1.37 19.77 6.76
N LEU A 3 -2.39 18.97 6.44
CA LEU A 3 -3.64 18.92 7.21
C LEU A 3 -3.54 18.03 8.46
N LEU A 4 -2.54 17.14 8.53
CA LEU A 4 -2.43 16.17 9.62
C LEU A 4 -2.26 16.83 11.00
N PRO A 5 -1.40 17.84 11.20
CA PRO A 5 -1.26 18.49 12.52
C PRO A 5 -2.58 19.09 13.02
N ALA A 6 -3.28 19.81 12.14
CA ALA A 6 -4.56 20.43 12.49
C ALA A 6 -5.60 19.36 12.83
N LEU A 7 -5.76 18.33 11.99
CA LEU A 7 -6.73 17.27 12.20
C LEU A 7 -6.44 16.45 13.46
N THR A 8 -5.16 16.21 13.80
CA THR A 8 -4.79 15.54 15.05
C THR A 8 -5.02 16.44 16.27
N ALA A 9 -4.72 17.75 16.17
CA ALA A 9 -5.00 18.71 17.24
C ALA A 9 -6.50 18.82 17.56
N PHE A 10 -7.36 18.75 16.53
CA PHE A 10 -8.82 18.69 16.70
C PHE A 10 -9.34 17.29 17.11
N GLY A 11 -8.44 16.31 17.31
CA GLY A 11 -8.80 14.94 17.67
C GLY A 11 -9.61 14.21 16.59
N LEU A 12 -9.59 14.69 15.35
CA LEU A 12 -10.33 14.11 14.23
C LEU A 12 -9.66 12.84 13.70
N ILE A 13 -8.34 12.76 13.78
CA ILE A 13 -7.54 11.61 13.32
C ILE A 13 -6.45 11.26 14.34
N ARG A 14 -6.12 9.97 14.44
CA ARG A 14 -5.00 9.46 15.24
C ARG A 14 -4.09 8.62 14.33
N PRO A 15 -3.20 9.26 13.55
CA PRO A 15 -2.42 8.54 12.55
C PRO A 15 -1.58 7.45 13.21
N ALA A 16 -1.88 6.19 12.90
CA ALA A 16 -1.03 5.08 13.31
C ALA A 16 0.26 5.12 12.49
N ILE A 17 1.39 5.12 13.20
CA ILE A 17 2.71 5.02 12.58
C ILE A 17 2.92 3.56 12.21
N PRO A 18 3.19 3.23 10.94
CA PRO A 18 3.49 1.86 10.54
C PRO A 18 4.67 1.32 11.34
N ALA A 19 4.54 0.08 11.81
CA ALA A 19 5.55 -0.55 12.64
C ALA A 19 6.86 -0.73 11.85
N PHE A 20 8.00 -0.42 12.47
CA PHE A 20 9.30 -0.62 11.83
C PHE A 20 9.96 -1.92 12.26
N TYR A 21 10.04 -2.85 11.31
CA TYR A 21 10.80 -4.09 11.41
C TYR A 21 12.01 -3.97 10.49
N PRO A 22 13.24 -3.68 10.97
CA PRO A 22 14.35 -3.29 10.10
C PRO A 22 14.65 -4.30 8.99
N LEU A 23 14.78 -5.58 9.36
CA LEU A 23 15.08 -6.64 8.40
C LEU A 23 13.88 -6.94 7.48
N GLY A 24 12.66 -6.96 8.04
CA GLY A 24 11.43 -7.10 7.27
C GLY A 24 11.19 -5.96 6.28
N ALA A 25 11.48 -4.72 6.66
CA ALA A 25 11.36 -3.52 5.83
C ALA A 25 12.32 -3.56 4.64
N VAL A 26 13.57 -3.99 4.86
CA VAL A 26 14.59 -4.10 3.82
C VAL A 26 14.28 -5.27 2.87
N ILE A 27 14.18 -6.48 3.42
CA ILE A 27 13.99 -7.70 2.62
C ILE A 27 12.59 -7.71 2.01
N GLY A 28 11.56 -7.53 2.84
CA GLY A 28 10.17 -7.50 2.39
C GLY A 28 9.92 -6.36 1.41
N GLY A 29 10.44 -5.15 1.68
CA GLY A 29 10.31 -4.01 0.77
C GLY A 29 10.95 -4.29 -0.59
N TYR A 30 12.17 -4.83 -0.62
CA TYR A 30 12.88 -5.15 -1.87
C TYR A 30 12.17 -6.25 -2.67
N LEU A 31 11.80 -7.34 -2.02
CA LEU A 31 11.08 -8.44 -2.66
C LEU A 31 9.68 -8.02 -3.13
N PHE A 32 8.97 -7.19 -2.35
CA PHE A 32 7.71 -6.59 -2.75
C PHE A 32 7.90 -5.76 -4.01
N GLY A 33 8.94 -4.92 -4.04
CA GLY A 33 9.36 -4.14 -5.20
C GLY A 33 9.50 -4.98 -6.47
N MET A 34 10.23 -6.10 -6.38
CA MET A 34 10.43 -7.02 -7.51
C MET A 34 9.14 -7.74 -7.92
N SER A 35 8.34 -8.20 -6.95
CA SER A 35 7.12 -8.96 -7.22
C SER A 35 6.05 -8.16 -7.98
N MET A 36 6.08 -6.82 -7.91
CA MET A 36 5.13 -5.97 -8.63
C MET A 36 5.17 -6.17 -10.14
N SER A 37 6.32 -6.53 -10.71
CA SER A 37 6.42 -6.72 -12.16
C SER A 37 5.74 -8.03 -12.61
N TRP A 38 5.95 -9.12 -11.87
CA TRP A 38 5.30 -10.42 -12.13
C TRP A 38 3.79 -10.38 -11.84
N ALA A 39 3.38 -9.64 -10.82
CA ALA A 39 1.97 -9.43 -10.50
C ALA A 39 1.26 -8.49 -11.49
N GLY A 40 2.00 -7.77 -12.35
CA GLY A 40 1.44 -6.77 -13.26
C GLY A 40 0.94 -5.50 -12.57
N GLY A 41 1.37 -5.23 -11.33
CA GLY A 41 0.95 -4.05 -10.58
C GLY A 41 1.34 -4.06 -9.10
N CYS A 42 1.15 -2.93 -8.43
CA CYS A 42 1.23 -2.84 -6.97
C CYS A 42 -0.04 -3.39 -6.30
N ALA A 43 -0.07 -3.42 -4.97
CA ALA A 43 -1.21 -3.99 -4.22
C ALA A 43 -2.57 -3.38 -4.63
N ALA A 44 -2.73 -2.06 -4.60
CA ALA A 44 -3.96 -1.42 -5.10
C ALA A 44 -4.12 -1.59 -6.62
N GLY A 45 -3.00 -1.69 -7.33
CA GLY A 45 -2.90 -1.83 -8.78
C GLY A 45 -3.64 -3.04 -9.33
N VAL A 46 -3.31 -4.21 -8.80
CA VAL A 46 -3.91 -5.47 -9.25
C VAL A 46 -5.41 -5.53 -8.95
N TRP A 47 -5.85 -4.96 -7.82
CA TRP A 47 -7.27 -4.91 -7.47
C TRP A 47 -8.07 -3.97 -8.37
N TYR A 48 -7.55 -2.78 -8.72
CA TYR A 48 -8.33 -1.89 -9.60
C TYR A 48 -8.39 -2.46 -11.03
N LYS A 49 -7.28 -3.01 -11.54
CA LYS A 49 -7.21 -3.65 -12.88
C LYS A 49 -8.13 -4.87 -12.98
N ALA A 50 -8.24 -5.66 -11.91
CA ALA A 50 -9.21 -6.75 -11.85
C ALA A 50 -10.65 -6.24 -12.09
N GLY A 51 -10.97 -5.05 -11.59
CA GLY A 51 -12.24 -4.37 -11.87
C GLY A 51 -12.40 -3.90 -13.31
N GLU A 52 -11.31 -3.52 -13.98
CA GLU A 52 -11.29 -3.11 -15.38
C GLU A 52 -11.48 -4.28 -16.36
N GLY A 53 -11.54 -5.52 -15.87
CA GLY A 53 -11.75 -6.73 -16.67
C GLY A 53 -10.50 -7.60 -16.83
N ASP A 54 -9.37 -7.24 -16.22
CA ASP A 54 -8.13 -8.02 -16.32
C ASP A 54 -8.19 -9.28 -15.44
N PHE A 55 -8.33 -10.44 -16.07
CA PHE A 55 -8.37 -11.73 -15.40
C PHE A 55 -7.03 -12.12 -14.77
N SER A 56 -5.92 -11.67 -15.33
CA SER A 56 -4.58 -11.91 -14.76
C SER A 56 -4.41 -11.12 -13.46
N ALA A 57 -4.83 -9.86 -13.45
CA ALA A 57 -4.82 -9.03 -12.26
C ALA A 57 -5.76 -9.56 -11.16
N LEU A 58 -6.91 -10.14 -11.53
CA LEU A 58 -7.79 -10.84 -10.59
C LEU A 58 -7.07 -12.02 -9.92
N LEU A 59 -6.41 -12.88 -10.70
CA LEU A 59 -5.64 -14.00 -10.16
C LEU A 59 -4.46 -13.54 -9.29
N ALA A 60 -3.78 -12.45 -9.67
CA ALA A 60 -2.74 -11.85 -8.85
C ALA A 60 -3.29 -11.28 -7.53
N GLY A 61 -4.46 -10.64 -7.56
CA GLY A 61 -5.15 -10.15 -6.36
C GLY A 61 -5.53 -11.28 -5.41
N LEU A 62 -6.10 -12.37 -5.93
CA LEU A 62 -6.41 -13.56 -5.13
C LEU A 62 -5.14 -14.23 -4.57
N GLY A 63 -4.08 -14.36 -5.39
CA GLY A 63 -2.78 -14.84 -4.95
C GLY A 63 -2.20 -13.97 -3.82
N MET A 64 -2.32 -12.65 -3.93
CA MET A 64 -1.89 -11.71 -2.88
C MET A 64 -2.66 -11.91 -1.58
N ALA A 65 -3.98 -12.10 -1.66
CA ALA A 65 -4.82 -12.35 -0.50
C ALA A 65 -4.36 -13.63 0.24
N VAL A 66 -4.15 -14.72 -0.50
CA VAL A 66 -3.65 -15.99 0.04
C VAL A 66 -2.23 -15.86 0.61
N GLY A 67 -1.32 -15.21 -0.11
CA GLY A 67 0.06 -15.03 0.34
C GLY A 67 0.17 -14.17 1.59
N ALA A 68 -0.61 -13.10 1.68
CA ALA A 68 -0.68 -12.26 2.87
C ALA A 68 -1.26 -13.06 4.06
N ALA A 69 -2.40 -13.72 3.88
CA ALA A 69 -3.02 -14.54 4.94
C ALA A 69 -2.07 -15.66 5.43
N ALA A 70 -1.31 -16.28 4.52
CA ALA A 70 -0.34 -17.31 4.86
C ALA A 70 0.78 -16.80 5.80
N MET A 71 1.18 -15.53 5.67
CA MET A 71 2.18 -14.88 6.51
C MET A 71 1.60 -14.25 7.79
N GLU A 72 0.34 -13.80 7.77
CA GLU A 72 -0.31 -13.18 8.92
C GLU A 72 -0.78 -14.19 9.96
N GLU A 73 -1.44 -15.26 9.52
CA GLU A 73 -2.08 -16.24 10.40
C GLU A 73 -1.84 -17.70 9.96
N GLY A 74 -1.26 -17.89 8.78
CA GLY A 74 -1.05 -19.20 8.20
C GLY A 74 0.31 -19.85 8.53
N PRO A 75 0.72 -20.84 7.73
CA PRO A 75 1.91 -21.64 8.02
C PRO A 75 3.23 -20.88 7.86
N LEU A 76 3.23 -19.71 7.20
CA LEU A 76 4.43 -18.89 7.01
C LEU A 76 4.60 -17.85 8.13
N LEU A 77 3.69 -17.80 9.10
CA LEU A 77 3.82 -16.93 10.27
C LEU A 77 5.19 -17.05 10.99
N PRO A 78 5.73 -18.26 11.27
CA PRO A 78 7.04 -18.39 11.92
C PRO A 78 8.18 -17.79 11.09
N LEU A 79 8.07 -17.87 9.75
CA LEU A 79 9.05 -17.27 8.85
C LEU A 79 9.00 -15.74 8.93
N ARG A 80 7.79 -15.17 8.95
CA ARG A 80 7.60 -13.72 9.13
C ARG A 80 8.20 -13.27 10.45
N GLU A 81 7.87 -13.94 11.55
CA GLU A 81 8.36 -13.59 12.89
C GLU A 81 9.88 -13.73 13.00
N ALA A 82 10.45 -14.78 12.41
CA ALA A 82 11.90 -14.99 12.38
C ALA A 82 12.65 -13.89 11.62
N LEU A 83 12.04 -13.32 10.57
CA LEU A 83 12.63 -12.24 9.80
C LEU A 83 12.31 -10.85 10.35
N GLN A 84 11.19 -10.69 11.05
CA GLN A 84 10.79 -9.42 11.67
C GLN A 84 11.40 -9.23 13.06
N GLY A 85 11.64 -10.29 13.82
CA GLY A 85 12.18 -10.22 15.18
C GLY A 85 13.58 -9.60 15.29
N PRO A 86 14.56 -9.96 14.46
CA PRO A 86 15.93 -9.45 14.58
C PRO A 86 15.99 -7.92 14.46
N LEU A 87 16.78 -7.31 15.36
CA LEU A 87 17.04 -5.85 15.40
C LEU A 87 15.82 -4.98 15.73
N THR A 88 14.67 -5.59 16.05
CA THR A 88 13.53 -4.81 16.55
C THR A 88 13.72 -4.43 17.99
N THR A 89 13.51 -3.16 18.27
CA THR A 89 13.44 -2.63 19.62
C THR A 89 12.17 -1.79 19.75
N GLU A 90 11.63 -1.69 20.96
CA GLU A 90 10.46 -0.83 21.21
C GLU A 90 10.73 0.63 20.81
N ALA A 91 11.98 1.08 20.92
CA ALA A 91 12.41 2.40 20.46
C ALA A 91 12.31 2.57 18.92
N LEU A 92 12.52 1.51 18.14
CA LEU A 92 12.46 1.54 16.68
C LEU A 92 11.05 1.30 16.14
N ARG A 93 10.22 0.54 16.84
CA ARG A 93 8.92 0.03 16.36
C ARG A 93 7.96 1.12 15.88
N GLY A 94 8.07 2.34 16.39
CA GLY A 94 7.31 3.52 15.93
C GLY A 94 8.18 4.73 15.64
N ALA A 95 9.48 4.53 15.35
CA ALA A 95 10.42 5.63 15.19
C ALA A 95 10.03 6.55 14.03
N THR A 96 10.01 7.84 14.31
CA THR A 96 9.84 8.91 13.32
C THR A 96 11.10 9.75 13.24
N LEU A 97 11.36 10.32 12.06
CA LEU A 97 12.53 11.17 11.84
C LEU A 97 12.63 12.33 12.86
N PRO A 98 11.53 13.05 13.21
CA PRO A 98 11.60 14.10 14.21
C PRO A 98 12.01 13.61 15.60
N HIS A 99 11.55 12.43 16.01
CA HIS A 99 11.92 11.84 17.29
C HIS A 99 13.41 11.50 17.34
N LEU A 100 13.97 10.97 16.24
CA LEU A 100 15.41 10.68 16.14
C LEU A 100 16.29 11.94 16.15
N LEU A 101 15.76 13.07 15.68
CA LEU A 101 16.44 14.36 15.70
C LEU A 101 16.33 15.09 17.06
N GLY A 102 15.71 14.48 18.07
CA GLY A 102 15.52 15.07 19.39
C GLY A 102 14.48 16.19 19.43
N LEU A 103 13.59 16.28 18.43
CA LEU A 103 12.54 17.30 18.39
C LEU A 103 11.38 16.90 19.30
N GLN A 104 11.02 17.77 20.24
CA GLN A 104 9.88 17.55 21.16
C GLN A 104 8.53 17.45 20.43
N SER A 105 8.39 18.10 19.26
CA SER A 105 7.20 18.01 18.41
C SER A 105 7.63 17.74 16.97
N GLY A 106 7.05 16.72 16.34
CA GLY A 106 7.36 16.37 14.95
C GLY A 106 6.65 17.21 13.90
N TRP A 107 5.60 17.92 14.29
CA TRP A 107 4.75 18.69 13.38
C TRP A 107 5.45 19.83 12.63
N PRO A 108 6.37 20.61 13.25
CA PRO A 108 7.11 21.65 12.54
C PRO A 108 7.95 21.07 11.40
N LEU A 109 8.66 19.95 11.64
CA LEU A 109 9.48 19.29 10.61
C LEU A 109 8.62 18.71 9.49
N ILE A 110 7.52 18.00 9.83
CA ILE A 110 6.58 17.47 8.84
C ILE A 110 6.00 18.60 7.97
N SER A 111 5.64 19.72 8.59
CA SER A 111 5.08 20.88 7.88
C SER A 111 6.12 21.54 6.97
N LEU A 112 7.35 21.71 7.45
CA LEU A 112 8.46 22.24 6.66
C LEU A 112 8.73 21.37 5.42
N VAL A 113 8.89 20.06 5.61
CA VAL A 113 9.11 19.12 4.50
C VAL A 113 7.95 19.15 3.52
N ALA A 114 6.71 19.22 4.02
CA ALA A 114 5.53 19.28 3.18
C ALA A 114 5.45 20.58 2.35
N VAL A 115 5.80 21.74 2.93
CA VAL A 115 5.86 23.02 2.19
C VAL A 115 6.95 22.97 1.13
N LEU A 116 8.15 22.48 1.45
CA LEU A 116 9.25 22.35 0.49
C LEU A 116 8.86 21.43 -0.68
N PHE A 117 8.24 20.29 -0.38
CA PHE A 117 7.77 19.35 -1.40
C PHE A 117 6.67 19.97 -2.26
N LEU A 118 5.75 20.73 -1.66
CA LEU A 118 4.70 21.44 -2.37
C LEU A 118 5.28 22.52 -3.30
N ILE A 119 6.23 23.33 -2.83
CA ILE A 119 6.96 24.31 -3.67
C ILE A 119 7.62 23.60 -4.86
N TYR A 120 8.33 22.49 -4.61
CA TYR A 120 8.96 21.70 -5.67
C TYR A 120 7.92 21.21 -6.69
N LEU A 121 6.81 20.62 -6.23
CA LEU A 121 5.75 20.11 -7.10
C LEU A 121 5.06 21.21 -7.92
N PHE A 122 4.86 22.42 -7.37
CA PHE A 122 4.28 23.54 -8.11
C PHE A 122 5.19 24.08 -9.21
N ARG A 123 6.50 23.80 -9.15
CA ARG A 123 7.47 24.12 -10.22
C ARG A 123 7.48 23.08 -11.33
N GLN A 124 6.90 21.90 -11.12
CA GLN A 124 6.84 20.84 -12.12
C GLN A 124 5.68 21.07 -13.11
N PRO A 125 5.86 20.74 -14.40
CA PRO A 125 4.79 20.87 -15.39
C PRO A 125 3.57 20.05 -14.96
N SER A 126 2.39 20.65 -15.15
CA SER A 126 1.12 20.03 -14.78
C SER A 126 0.44 19.32 -15.95
N ALA A 127 1.11 19.24 -17.10
CA ALA A 127 0.60 18.58 -18.29
C ALA A 127 0.34 17.10 -17.99
N ALA A 128 -0.82 16.62 -18.40
CA ALA A 128 -1.13 15.20 -18.33
C ALA A 128 -0.24 14.45 -19.32
N PRO A 129 0.34 13.29 -18.93
CA PRO A 129 0.95 12.38 -19.88
C PRO A 129 -0.03 11.96 -20.97
N SER A 130 0.46 11.55 -22.15
CA SER A 130 -0.36 11.15 -23.30
C SER A 130 -1.35 10.01 -23.00
N TRP A 131 -1.07 9.20 -21.98
CA TRP A 131 -1.88 8.07 -21.53
C TRP A 131 -2.84 8.40 -20.38
N SER A 132 -2.88 9.64 -19.89
CA SER A 132 -3.73 10.05 -18.77
C SER A 132 -4.78 11.07 -19.19
N SER A 133 -6.04 10.86 -18.78
CA SER A 133 -7.15 11.78 -19.04
C SER A 133 -7.12 13.05 -18.17
N TRP A 134 -6.32 13.06 -17.10
CA TRP A 134 -6.15 14.24 -16.24
C TRP A 134 -4.71 14.43 -15.75
N GLY A 135 -4.42 15.62 -15.25
CA GLY A 135 -3.13 15.97 -14.65
C GLY A 135 -2.98 15.49 -13.19
N TRP A 136 -1.74 15.32 -12.74
CA TRP A 136 -1.40 14.78 -11.42
C TRP A 136 -2.01 15.57 -10.23
N LYS A 137 -2.24 16.88 -10.40
CA LYS A 137 -2.86 17.74 -9.37
C LYS A 137 -4.24 17.23 -8.95
N ARG A 138 -5.06 16.79 -9.91
CA ARG A 138 -6.39 16.21 -9.62
C ARG A 138 -6.25 14.90 -8.87
N THR A 139 -5.34 14.01 -9.29
CA THR A 139 -5.06 12.76 -8.59
C THR A 139 -4.67 12.99 -7.12
N VAL A 140 -3.74 13.92 -6.87
CA VAL A 140 -3.28 14.24 -5.50
C VAL A 140 -4.43 14.78 -4.65
N LEU A 141 -5.26 15.68 -5.18
CA LEU A 141 -6.42 16.21 -4.48
C LEU A 141 -7.45 15.12 -4.16
N LEU A 142 -7.76 14.25 -5.13
CA LEU A 142 -8.72 13.16 -4.94
C LEU A 142 -8.22 12.10 -3.96
N MET A 143 -6.96 11.67 -4.08
CA MET A 143 -6.36 10.69 -3.15
C MET A 143 -6.16 11.26 -1.75
N GLY A 144 -5.76 12.54 -1.63
CA GLY A 144 -5.68 13.23 -0.35
C GLY A 144 -7.04 13.38 0.32
N GLY A 145 -8.07 13.76 -0.44
CA GLY A 145 -9.45 13.85 0.02
C GLY A 145 -10.02 12.48 0.42
N LEU A 146 -9.77 11.44 -0.38
CA LEU A 146 -10.17 10.07 -0.08
C LEU A 146 -9.49 9.57 1.20
N GLY A 147 -8.19 9.82 1.38
CA GLY A 147 -7.48 9.45 2.59
C GLY A 147 -8.00 10.15 3.84
N LEU A 148 -8.38 11.42 3.73
CA LEU A 148 -9.02 12.15 4.82
C LEU A 148 -10.41 11.58 5.15
N PHE A 149 -11.24 11.38 4.13
CA PHE A 149 -12.57 10.79 4.27
C PHE A 149 -12.51 9.40 4.90
N SER A 150 -11.57 8.59 4.44
CA SER A 150 -11.30 7.25 4.94
C SER A 150 -10.93 7.26 6.43
N TRP A 151 -10.09 8.21 6.88
CA TRP A 151 -9.76 8.37 8.30
C TRP A 151 -10.96 8.75 9.18
N LEU A 152 -11.86 9.61 8.68
CA LEU A 152 -13.07 10.00 9.42
C LEU A 152 -13.98 8.79 9.69
N PHE A 153 -14.02 7.84 8.77
CA PHE A 153 -14.82 6.62 8.92
C PHE A 153 -14.09 5.54 9.72
N ALA A 154 -12.79 5.34 9.48
CA ALA A 154 -11.93 4.45 10.25
C ALA A 154 -12.03 4.72 11.77
N ARG A 155 -12.12 5.99 12.17
CA ARG A 155 -12.34 6.40 13.57
C ARG A 155 -13.63 5.84 14.19
N ARG A 156 -14.71 5.67 13.41
CA ARG A 156 -15.99 5.19 13.96
C ARG A 156 -15.98 3.70 14.31
N VAL A 157 -15.01 2.98 13.77
CA VAL A 157 -14.85 1.53 13.92
C VAL A 157 -13.49 1.17 14.54
N ASP A 158 -12.82 2.17 15.13
CA ASP A 158 -11.49 2.07 15.76
C ASP A 158 -10.44 1.35 14.91
N ALA A 159 -10.52 1.51 13.58
CA ALA A 159 -9.57 0.90 12.66
C ALA A 159 -8.19 1.59 12.79
N PRO A 160 -7.08 0.84 12.81
CA PRO A 160 -5.74 1.39 13.03
C PRO A 160 -5.29 2.30 11.89
N PHE A 161 -5.77 2.08 10.67
CA PHE A 161 -5.39 2.85 9.49
C PHE A 161 -6.62 3.38 8.75
N GLY A 162 -6.47 4.54 8.12
CA GLY A 162 -7.46 5.06 7.18
C GLY A 162 -7.62 4.10 6.00
N MET A 163 -6.62 4.03 5.11
CA MET A 163 -6.66 3.17 3.93
C MET A 163 -5.61 2.07 4.01
N ALA A 164 -6.02 0.82 3.85
CA ALA A 164 -5.10 -0.31 3.76
C ALA A 164 -5.66 -1.37 2.82
N VAL A 165 -4.80 -1.96 2.00
CA VAL A 165 -5.16 -3.00 1.02
C VAL A 165 -4.89 -4.40 1.59
N ILE A 166 -3.70 -4.58 2.20
CA ILE A 166 -3.26 -5.89 2.68
C ILE A 166 -4.17 -6.46 3.79
N PRO A 167 -4.53 -5.69 4.85
CA PRO A 167 -5.46 -6.21 5.85
C PRO A 167 -6.81 -6.61 5.23
N GLY A 168 -7.33 -5.83 4.27
CA GLY A 168 -8.56 -6.19 3.58
C GLY A 168 -8.44 -7.49 2.77
N ALA A 169 -7.28 -7.72 2.15
CA ALA A 169 -7.00 -8.96 1.43
C ALA A 169 -6.89 -10.18 2.37
N VAL A 170 -6.36 -9.98 3.57
CA VAL A 170 -6.32 -10.98 4.64
C VAL A 170 -7.74 -11.25 5.17
N ASP A 171 -8.51 -10.20 5.48
CA ASP A 171 -9.93 -10.28 5.88
C ASP A 171 -10.75 -11.09 4.86
N LEU A 172 -10.47 -10.93 3.56
CA LEU A 172 -11.15 -11.68 2.50
C LEU A 172 -10.93 -13.19 2.64
N VAL A 173 -9.68 -13.63 2.84
CA VAL A 173 -9.36 -15.06 3.01
C VAL A 173 -9.93 -15.57 4.31
N GLU A 174 -9.74 -14.84 5.41
CA GLU A 174 -10.22 -15.25 6.73
C GLU A 174 -11.74 -15.38 6.78
N TYR A 175 -12.47 -14.43 6.19
CA TYR A 175 -13.92 -14.49 6.08
C TYR A 175 -14.38 -15.76 5.35
N THR A 176 -13.70 -16.12 4.25
CA THR A 176 -14.03 -17.34 3.50
C THR A 176 -13.60 -18.63 4.19
N ALA A 177 -12.50 -18.61 4.96
CA ALA A 177 -11.92 -19.80 5.57
C ALA A 177 -12.51 -20.14 6.94
N LYS A 178 -12.81 -19.13 7.77
CA LYS A 178 -13.27 -19.31 9.16
C LYS A 178 -14.80 -19.28 9.32
N GLY A 179 -15.55 -18.74 8.35
CA GLY A 179 -17.01 -18.77 8.35
C GLY A 179 -17.69 -17.84 9.38
N GLU A 180 -18.93 -18.19 9.75
CA GLU A 180 -19.84 -17.36 10.56
C GLU A 180 -19.23 -16.98 11.92
N GLY A 181 -18.86 -15.69 12.06
CA GLY A 181 -18.22 -15.13 13.25
C GLY A 181 -17.24 -14.01 12.92
N TYR A 182 -16.68 -14.01 11.70
CA TYR A 182 -15.82 -12.94 11.22
C TYR A 182 -16.65 -11.73 10.77
N ARG A 183 -16.50 -10.59 11.45
CA ARG A 183 -17.22 -9.36 11.11
C ARG A 183 -16.59 -8.73 9.87
N LEU A 184 -17.42 -8.31 8.91
CA LEU A 184 -16.96 -7.51 7.77
C LEU A 184 -16.25 -6.25 8.29
N GLY A 185 -14.94 -6.21 8.11
CA GLY A 185 -14.08 -5.13 8.56
C GLY A 185 -14.08 -3.95 7.60
N TRP A 186 -13.66 -2.80 8.12
CA TRP A 186 -13.43 -1.58 7.34
C TRP A 186 -12.52 -1.82 6.12
N PHE A 187 -11.48 -2.63 6.28
CA PHE A 187 -10.49 -2.89 5.24
C PHE A 187 -11.04 -3.78 4.12
N LEU A 188 -11.91 -4.74 4.43
CA LEU A 188 -12.59 -5.53 3.41
C LEU A 188 -13.51 -4.67 2.53
N PHE A 189 -14.21 -3.68 3.10
CA PHE A 189 -15.00 -2.72 2.30
C PHE A 189 -14.12 -1.87 1.39
N ILE A 190 -12.95 -1.43 1.87
CA ILE A 190 -11.97 -0.74 1.01
C ILE A 190 -11.50 -1.67 -0.11
N LEU A 191 -11.17 -2.93 0.22
CA LEU A 191 -10.72 -3.90 -0.76
C LEU A 191 -11.74 -4.11 -1.87
N ILE A 192 -13.02 -4.30 -1.54
CA ILE A 192 -14.11 -4.48 -2.51
C ILE A 192 -14.39 -3.18 -3.28
N GLY A 193 -14.22 -2.03 -2.64
CA GLY A 193 -14.41 -0.72 -3.26
C GLY A 193 -13.42 -0.43 -4.39
N ILE A 194 -12.18 -0.96 -4.31
CA ILE A 194 -11.14 -0.75 -5.33
C ILE A 194 -11.52 -1.34 -6.71
N PRO A 195 -11.81 -2.66 -6.86
CA PRO A 195 -12.24 -3.24 -8.13
C PRO A 195 -13.59 -2.66 -8.57
N LEU A 196 -14.53 -2.39 -7.65
CA LEU A 196 -15.78 -1.74 -8.02
C LEU A 196 -15.54 -0.35 -8.62
N GLY A 197 -14.65 0.44 -8.03
CA GLY A 197 -14.24 1.74 -8.55
C GLY A 197 -13.57 1.63 -9.92
N GLY A 198 -12.68 0.65 -10.09
CA GLY A 198 -12.05 0.33 -11.38
C GLY A 198 -13.07 -0.03 -12.46
N TYR A 199 -14.01 -0.91 -12.14
CA TYR A 199 -15.10 -1.30 -13.04
C TYR A 199 -15.98 -0.11 -13.45
N LEU A 200 -16.42 0.71 -12.49
CA LEU A 200 -17.24 1.89 -12.77
C LEU A 200 -16.48 2.93 -13.60
N ALA A 201 -15.16 3.06 -13.41
CA ALA A 201 -14.32 3.94 -14.20
C ALA A 201 -14.15 3.41 -15.64
N ALA A 202 -13.79 2.14 -15.81
CA ALA A 202 -13.61 1.51 -17.12
C ALA A 202 -14.92 1.52 -17.94
N ARG A 203 -16.06 1.27 -17.29
CA ARG A 203 -17.37 1.28 -17.94
C ARG A 203 -17.76 2.64 -18.53
N ARG A 204 -17.20 3.74 -18.01
CA ARG A 204 -17.41 5.08 -18.60
C ARG A 204 -16.65 5.28 -19.91
N SER A 205 -15.59 4.51 -20.13
CA SER A 205 -14.76 4.56 -21.33
C SER A 205 -15.22 3.57 -22.41
N GLY A 206 -16.05 2.58 -22.08
CA GLY A 206 -16.56 1.59 -23.01
C GLY A 206 -17.07 0.32 -22.31
N PRO A 207 -17.50 -0.71 -23.08
CA PRO A 207 -17.84 -2.01 -22.52
C PRO A 207 -16.59 -2.67 -21.91
N VAL A 208 -16.75 -3.24 -20.72
CA VAL A 208 -15.71 -4.01 -20.04
C VAL A 208 -15.77 -5.46 -20.52
N SER A 209 -14.69 -5.93 -21.12
CA SER A 209 -14.52 -7.32 -21.57
C SER A 209 -13.40 -7.99 -20.79
N PRO A 210 -13.54 -9.29 -20.43
CA PRO A 210 -12.45 -10.04 -19.83
C PRO A 210 -11.21 -10.05 -20.73
N GLU A 211 -10.08 -9.63 -20.19
CA GLU A 211 -8.78 -9.60 -20.88
C GLU A 211 -7.73 -10.36 -20.06
N ILE A 212 -6.74 -10.94 -20.74
CA ILE A 212 -5.61 -11.62 -20.11
C ILE A 212 -4.36 -10.82 -20.46
N SER A 213 -3.83 -10.07 -19.48
CA SER A 213 -2.64 -9.23 -19.65
C SER A 213 -1.31 -9.92 -19.29
N ALA A 214 -1.34 -11.13 -18.71
CA ALA A 214 -0.13 -11.79 -18.21
C ALA A 214 0.84 -12.24 -19.31
N ASP A 215 1.96 -11.54 -19.42
CA ASP A 215 3.06 -11.91 -20.31
C ASP A 215 3.83 -13.15 -19.80
N GLY A 216 3.66 -14.27 -20.50
CA GLY A 216 4.26 -15.56 -20.15
C GLY A 216 3.42 -16.44 -19.22
N GLY A 217 2.10 -16.17 -19.15
CA GLY A 217 1.09 -17.09 -18.64
C GLY A 217 0.52 -16.75 -17.27
N LEU A 218 -0.71 -17.22 -17.01
CA LEU A 218 -1.46 -16.94 -15.77
C LEU A 218 -0.74 -17.41 -14.50
N TRP A 219 0.12 -18.42 -14.58
CA TRP A 219 0.91 -18.89 -13.45
C TRP A 219 1.84 -17.81 -12.89
N LYS A 220 2.39 -16.93 -13.76
CA LYS A 220 3.21 -15.80 -13.33
C LYS A 220 2.40 -14.79 -12.54
N ALA A 221 1.16 -14.52 -12.95
CA ALA A 221 0.27 -13.63 -12.23
C ALA A 221 -0.08 -14.19 -10.84
N VAL A 222 -0.37 -15.49 -10.74
CA VAL A 222 -0.62 -16.15 -9.44
C VAL A 222 0.63 -16.14 -8.56
N ALA A 223 1.79 -16.53 -9.09
CA ALA A 223 3.05 -16.54 -8.34
C ALA A 223 3.47 -15.13 -7.91
N GLY A 224 3.35 -14.16 -8.81
CA GLY A 224 3.58 -12.75 -8.53
C GLY A 224 2.65 -12.24 -7.45
N GLY A 225 1.36 -12.58 -7.51
CA GLY A 225 0.38 -12.29 -6.46
C GLY A 225 0.77 -12.87 -5.10
N LEU A 226 1.06 -14.17 -5.03
CA LEU A 226 1.48 -14.85 -3.79
C LEU A 226 2.73 -14.21 -3.16
N LEU A 227 3.72 -13.86 -4.00
CA LEU A 227 4.92 -13.13 -3.56
C LEU A 227 4.57 -11.73 -3.10
N LEU A 228 3.75 -11.00 -3.84
CA LEU A 228 3.32 -9.63 -3.51
C LEU A 228 2.60 -9.59 -2.15
N GLY A 229 1.72 -10.57 -1.88
CA GLY A 229 1.05 -10.72 -0.59
C GLY A 229 2.01 -11.06 0.54
N SER A 230 2.78 -12.15 0.38
CA SER A 230 3.71 -12.63 1.41
C SER A 230 4.76 -11.57 1.79
N THR A 231 5.32 -10.89 0.79
CA THR A 231 6.35 -9.87 0.99
C THR A 231 5.78 -8.58 1.58
N SER A 232 4.50 -8.26 1.31
CA SER A 232 3.84 -7.12 1.95
C SER A 232 3.63 -7.32 3.45
N SER A 233 3.26 -8.54 3.86
CA SER A 233 3.17 -8.92 5.28
C SER A 233 4.55 -8.88 5.94
N LEU A 234 5.59 -9.36 5.24
CA LEU A 234 6.97 -9.27 5.73
C LEU A 234 7.45 -7.82 5.88
N ALA A 235 7.09 -6.95 4.95
CA ALA A 235 7.39 -5.52 4.99
C ALA A 235 6.55 -4.75 6.02
N ALA A 236 5.52 -5.39 6.62
CA ALA A 236 4.48 -4.77 7.44
C ALA A 236 3.70 -3.65 6.72
N GLY A 237 3.53 -3.79 5.40
CA GLY A 237 2.76 -2.86 4.59
C GLY A 237 3.01 -3.00 3.09
N CYS A 238 2.32 -2.17 2.32
CA CYS A 238 2.48 -2.03 0.88
C CYS A 238 2.77 -0.58 0.50
N THR A 239 2.78 -0.26 -0.79
CA THR A 239 2.93 1.13 -1.29
C THR A 239 1.89 2.10 -0.73
N VAL A 240 0.64 1.66 -0.51
CA VAL A 240 -0.40 2.51 0.10
C VAL A 240 -0.07 2.78 1.58
N GLY A 241 0.30 1.74 2.34
CA GLY A 241 0.61 1.89 3.76
C GLY A 241 1.88 2.69 4.03
N HIS A 242 2.99 2.33 3.39
CA HIS A 242 4.27 2.99 3.62
C HIS A 242 4.41 4.31 2.86
N SER A 243 4.11 4.33 1.56
CA SER A 243 4.40 5.52 0.74
C SER A 243 3.32 6.59 0.84
N LEU A 244 2.03 6.22 0.86
CA LEU A 244 0.93 7.20 0.94
C LEU A 244 0.57 7.61 2.37
N ILE A 245 0.81 6.77 3.38
CA ILE A 245 0.45 7.07 4.77
C ILE A 245 1.71 7.30 5.61
N GLY A 246 2.67 6.38 5.57
CA GLY A 246 3.85 6.40 6.44
C GLY A 246 4.89 7.48 6.12
N VAL A 247 5.22 7.71 4.85
CA VAL A 247 6.16 8.77 4.42
C VAL A 247 5.65 10.17 4.81
N PRO A 248 4.34 10.49 4.64
CA PRO A 248 3.73 11.68 5.21
C PRO A 248 3.94 11.95 6.70
N LEU A 249 4.13 10.88 7.48
CA LEU A 249 4.36 10.94 8.92
C LEU A 249 5.86 10.95 9.27
N LEU A 250 6.75 10.96 8.27
CA LEU A 250 8.19 10.81 8.42
C LEU A 250 8.56 9.57 9.26
N SER A 251 7.79 8.49 9.12
CA SER A 251 8.08 7.18 9.73
C SER A 251 9.38 6.63 9.14
N VAL A 252 10.34 6.30 10.01
CA VAL A 252 11.64 5.75 9.60
C VAL A 252 11.43 4.45 8.85
N GLY A 253 10.59 3.55 9.39
CA GLY A 253 10.29 2.29 8.73
C GLY A 253 9.65 2.49 7.36
N SER A 254 8.73 3.44 7.23
CA SER A 254 8.10 3.69 5.93
C SER A 254 9.02 4.31 4.89
N LEU A 255 9.96 5.15 5.32
CA LEU A 255 11.01 5.68 4.45
C LEU A 255 11.93 4.56 3.96
N VAL A 256 12.43 3.72 4.88
CA VAL A 256 13.30 2.58 4.55
C VAL A 256 12.57 1.61 3.63
N THR A 257 11.38 1.14 3.99
CA THR A 257 10.60 0.20 3.17
C THR A 257 10.33 0.80 1.78
N THR A 258 9.95 2.08 1.69
CA THR A 258 9.69 2.72 0.39
C THR A 258 10.94 2.78 -0.50
N VAL A 259 12.11 3.08 0.07
CA VAL A 259 13.37 3.05 -0.69
C VAL A 259 13.63 1.66 -1.25
N PHE A 260 13.48 0.61 -0.44
CA PHE A 260 13.71 -0.76 -0.91
C PHE A 260 12.66 -1.24 -1.90
N ILE A 261 11.39 -0.82 -1.78
CA ILE A 261 10.37 -1.04 -2.81
C ILE A 261 10.80 -0.45 -4.15
N ILE A 262 11.30 0.80 -4.16
CA ILE A 262 11.78 1.45 -5.37
C ILE A 262 12.96 0.67 -5.95
N LEU A 263 13.95 0.33 -5.13
CA LEU A 263 15.12 -0.44 -5.57
C LEU A 263 14.72 -1.80 -6.16
N GLY A 264 13.81 -2.53 -5.51
CA GLY A 264 13.32 -3.80 -6.01
C GLY A 264 12.60 -3.67 -7.35
N SER A 265 11.73 -2.67 -7.49
CA SER A 265 11.02 -2.42 -8.76
C SER A 265 11.97 -2.02 -9.89
N TRP A 266 13.02 -1.27 -9.57
CA TRP A 266 14.05 -0.89 -10.53
C TRP A 266 14.88 -2.10 -10.98
N THR A 267 15.27 -2.98 -10.06
CA THR A 267 15.98 -4.22 -10.40
C THR A 267 15.13 -5.11 -11.31
N ALA A 268 13.85 -5.32 -10.99
CA ALA A 268 12.97 -6.13 -11.82
C ALA A 268 12.83 -5.56 -13.24
N GLY A 269 12.56 -4.26 -13.37
CA GLY A 269 12.48 -3.60 -14.68
C GLY A 269 13.82 -3.50 -15.42
N HIS A 270 14.96 -3.68 -14.74
CA HIS A 270 16.26 -3.83 -15.39
C HIS A 270 16.44 -5.24 -15.94
N LEU A 271 16.10 -6.27 -15.16
CA LEU A 271 16.17 -7.67 -15.57
C LEU A 271 15.27 -7.97 -16.77
N GLU A 272 14.05 -7.43 -16.79
CA GLU A 272 13.10 -7.59 -17.92
C GLU A 272 13.58 -6.94 -19.22
N ARG A 273 14.45 -5.93 -19.14
CA ARG A 273 15.06 -5.32 -20.34
C ARG A 273 16.24 -6.11 -20.89
N LEU A 274 16.80 -7.04 -20.10
CA LEU A 274 17.93 -7.87 -20.49
C LEU A 274 17.50 -9.23 -21.08
N SER A 275 16.27 -9.67 -20.79
CA SER A 275 15.65 -10.89 -21.32
C SER A 275 14.96 -10.65 -22.66
#